data_AF-A0A1I3VVK2-F1
#
_entry.id   AF-A0A1I3VVK2-F1
#
_cell.length_a   1.000
_cell.length_b   1.000
_cell.length_c   1.000
_cell.angle_alpha   90.00
_cell.angle_beta   90.00
_cell.angle_gamma   90.00
#
_symmetry.space_group_name_H-M   'P 1'
#
loop_
_entity.id
_entity.type
_entity.pdbx_description
1 polymer ?
#
loop_
_entity_poly.entity_id
_entity_poly.type
_entity_poly.pdbx_seq_one_letter_code
_entity_poly.pdbx_strand_id
1 'polypeptide(L)'
;MKRHPGFTLIEMAIVLAIIGLMATLLLPGLLATSQRDRMSEARATLSAVRDEIIGYAMANKHQIPPDLDTLGKPVDPWKQPIAYAPAANLVTDSEHDICTANSTANTFTTSEEQQLEDIAFVIASSGQDNRAEVLPGMTTNATAKGDDLVHYVTLQHLKTLMCTPLRHVDDNAGTEITMEDFTAPGDYSVVSSEPEIGASVDEDAKTITLGVPRRHPDLQSYGCIWYTGTTDDGVCVDGNCSFGGEFRAYFEFSVANISNTVDDGFTFSLISAHSNSPDSCGGYGPAIGYASTSFRNKGFDDGVAPFVLPPKIGVEIDFSSTKDNNDPTGECNSYGCHHLGILYWGSNEGKTDLVRGQDDCKHKLEPNPPDPDVPDYDLLNEKLEFRGTRIYPVRVEITRADRADGDGDYTVHAWFDCTDCEDLGKSLTGTPVNAARYAADAVQFPRQWHDRFDSVMFGWTQGTGHPAQEVIVNDARFRFVNTAP
;
A
#
# COMPACT_ATOMS: atom_id res chain seq x y z
N MET A 1 39.86 -43.66 40.21
CA MET A 1 38.97 -42.53 39.86
C MET A 1 39.85 -41.33 39.51
N LYS A 2 39.93 -40.96 38.22
CA LYS A 2 40.62 -39.72 37.81
C LYS A 2 39.74 -38.54 38.25
N ARG A 3 40.28 -37.64 39.06
CA ARG A 3 39.59 -36.40 39.45
C ARG A 3 39.63 -35.45 38.25
N HIS A 4 38.46 -35.09 37.73
CA HIS A 4 38.37 -34.02 36.74
C HIS A 4 38.72 -32.70 37.44
N PRO A 5 39.67 -31.91 36.93
CA PRO A 5 39.94 -30.59 37.48
C PRO A 5 38.67 -29.75 37.33
N GLY A 6 38.16 -29.25 38.45
CA GLY A 6 37.03 -28.32 38.45
C GLY A 6 37.46 -26.95 37.91
N PHE A 7 36.49 -26.20 37.39
CA PHE A 7 36.71 -24.83 36.94
C PHE A 7 37.34 -23.99 38.03
N THR A 8 38.36 -23.23 37.65
CA THR A 8 38.99 -22.27 38.53
C THR A 8 38.07 -21.09 38.80
N LEU A 9 38.26 -20.42 39.94
CA LEU A 9 37.53 -19.19 40.27
C LEU A 9 37.67 -18.13 39.17
N ILE A 10 38.82 -18.08 38.50
CA ILE A 10 39.08 -17.15 37.40
C ILE A 10 38.31 -17.52 36.12
N GLU A 11 38.22 -18.80 35.77
CA GLU A 11 37.42 -19.24 34.61
C GLU A 11 35.93 -18.94 34.80
N MET A 12 35.40 -19.16 36.02
CA MET A 12 34.02 -18.81 36.33
C MET A 12 33.78 -17.30 36.26
N ALA A 13 34.73 -16.48 36.71
CA ALA A 13 34.63 -15.02 36.63
C ALA A 13 34.59 -14.53 35.17
N ILE A 14 35.41 -15.13 34.29
CA ILE A 14 35.43 -14.78 32.87
C ILE A 14 34.12 -15.20 32.18
N VAL A 15 33.59 -16.39 32.47
CA VAL A 15 32.32 -16.85 31.90
C VAL A 15 31.16 -15.93 32.28
N LEU A 16 31.08 -15.52 33.55
CA LEU A 16 30.04 -14.58 34.01
C LEU A 16 30.20 -13.20 33.36
N ALA A 17 31.43 -12.74 33.13
CA ALA A 17 31.68 -11.47 32.42
C ALA A 17 31.22 -11.53 30.96
N ILE A 18 31.47 -12.64 30.25
CA ILE A 18 31.04 -12.84 28.86
C ILE A 18 29.51 -12.92 28.78
N ILE A 19 28.86 -13.68 29.68
CA ILE A 19 27.39 -13.77 29.72
C ILE A 19 26.78 -12.39 30.03
N GLY A 20 27.37 -11.63 30.96
CA GLY A 20 26.94 -10.26 31.25
C GLY A 20 27.03 -9.35 30.02
N LEU A 21 28.15 -9.40 29.29
CA LEU A 21 28.33 -8.64 28.05
C LEU A 21 27.32 -9.03 26.97
N MET A 22 27.12 -10.34 26.75
CA MET A 22 26.16 -10.84 25.78
C MET A 22 24.72 -10.43 26.12
N ALA A 23 24.31 -10.54 27.38
CA ALA A 23 22.98 -10.14 27.81
C ALA A 23 22.74 -8.65 27.57
N THR A 24 23.74 -7.79 27.83
CA THR A 24 23.62 -6.35 27.57
C THR A 24 23.47 -5.99 26.09
N LEU A 25 24.00 -6.82 25.18
CA LEU A 25 23.89 -6.59 23.74
C LEU A 25 22.56 -7.08 23.16
N LEU A 26 22.00 -8.17 23.70
CA LEU A 26 20.80 -8.82 23.14
C LEU A 26 19.48 -8.27 23.68
N LEU A 27 19.43 -7.87 24.95
CA LEU A 27 18.20 -7.42 25.61
C LEU A 27 17.53 -6.19 24.96
N PRO A 28 18.26 -5.14 24.51
CA PRO A 28 17.62 -3.97 23.92
C PRO A 28 16.82 -4.28 22.63
N GLY A 29 17.28 -5.23 21.81
CA GLY A 29 16.61 -5.61 20.56
C GLY A 29 15.32 -6.41 20.76
N LEU A 30 15.28 -7.29 21.77
CA LEU A 30 14.08 -8.04 22.14
C LEU A 30 12.99 -7.15 22.73
N LEU A 31 13.38 -6.11 23.48
CA LEU A 31 12.42 -5.14 24.02
C LEU A 31 11.85 -4.22 22.93
N ALA A 32 12.65 -3.86 21.91
CA ALA A 32 12.19 -3.03 20.79
C ALA A 32 11.21 -3.76 19.85
N THR A 33 11.40 -5.07 19.62
CA THR A 33 10.52 -5.89 18.79
C THR A 33 9.14 -6.08 19.43
N SER A 34 9.10 -6.44 20.72
CA SER A 34 7.83 -6.59 21.45
C SER A 34 6.98 -5.32 21.49
N GLN A 35 7.57 -4.13 21.41
CA GLN A 35 6.82 -2.87 21.40
C GLN A 35 6.17 -2.59 20.04
N ARG A 36 6.86 -2.94 18.95
CA ARG A 36 6.32 -2.79 17.59
C ARG A 36 5.14 -3.72 17.37
N ASP A 37 5.25 -4.96 17.82
CA ASP A 37 4.16 -5.95 17.71
C ASP A 37 2.91 -5.46 18.46
N ARG A 38 3.09 -4.93 19.68
CA ARG A 38 1.99 -4.35 20.45
C ARG A 38 1.39 -3.12 19.78
N MET A 39 2.19 -2.28 19.14
CA MET A 39 1.68 -1.12 18.42
C MET A 39 0.85 -1.53 17.19
N SER A 40 1.31 -2.55 16.46
CA SER A 40 0.57 -3.14 15.34
C SER A 40 -0.75 -3.77 15.80
N GLU A 41 -0.73 -4.54 16.89
CA GLU A 41 -1.93 -5.13 17.49
C GLU A 41 -2.91 -4.06 18.01
N ALA A 42 -2.40 -2.95 18.54
CA ALA A 42 -3.23 -1.84 19.02
C ALA A 42 -3.95 -1.13 17.88
N ARG A 43 -3.29 -0.91 16.73
CA ARG A 43 -3.95 -0.39 15.51
C ARG A 43 -5.03 -1.32 15.01
N ALA A 44 -4.74 -2.62 14.93
CA ALA A 44 -5.72 -3.63 14.53
C ALA A 44 -6.94 -3.66 15.49
N THR A 45 -6.69 -3.49 16.80
CA THR A 45 -7.75 -3.39 17.80
C THR A 45 -8.61 -2.14 17.59
N LEU A 46 -8.00 -0.98 17.36
CA LEU A 46 -8.76 0.25 17.10
C LEU A 46 -9.59 0.16 15.82
N SER A 47 -9.06 -0.38 14.72
CA SER A 47 -9.84 -0.63 13.50
C SER A 47 -11.02 -1.56 13.76
N ALA A 48 -10.82 -2.67 14.47
CA ALA A 48 -11.92 -3.59 14.81
C ALA A 48 -13.02 -2.91 15.64
N VAL A 49 -12.64 -2.06 16.61
CA VAL A 49 -13.60 -1.29 17.41
C VAL A 49 -14.34 -0.26 16.57
N ARG A 50 -13.65 0.46 15.68
CA ARG A 50 -14.28 1.40 14.72
C ARG A 50 -15.35 0.68 13.90
N ASP A 51 -15.02 -0.47 13.35
CA ASP A 51 -15.92 -1.24 12.47
C ASP A 51 -17.12 -1.78 13.25
N GLU A 52 -16.93 -2.18 14.51
CA GLU A 52 -18.02 -2.62 15.38
C GLU A 52 -18.97 -1.46 15.73
N ILE A 53 -18.45 -0.25 15.95
CA ILE A 53 -19.25 0.99 16.14
C ILE A 53 -20.07 1.29 14.88
N ILE A 54 -19.46 1.19 13.69
CA ILE A 54 -20.14 1.40 12.40
C ILE A 54 -21.22 0.32 12.19
N GLY A 55 -20.88 -0.95 12.38
CA GLY A 55 -21.81 -2.06 12.27
C GLY A 55 -22.98 -1.97 13.26
N TYR A 56 -22.72 -1.49 14.47
CA TYR A 56 -23.77 -1.16 15.44
C TYR A 56 -24.70 -0.07 14.89
N ALA A 57 -24.17 1.00 14.29
CA ALA A 57 -24.98 2.07 13.73
C ALA A 57 -25.88 1.59 12.59
N MET A 58 -25.38 0.71 11.72
CA MET A 58 -26.17 0.06 10.68
C MET A 58 -27.31 -0.79 11.25
N ALA A 59 -27.07 -1.50 12.36
CA ALA A 59 -28.07 -2.34 13.02
C ALA A 59 -29.07 -1.54 13.88
N ASN A 60 -28.74 -0.31 14.29
CA ASN A 60 -29.48 0.46 15.28
C ASN A 60 -29.97 1.82 14.74
N LYS A 61 -30.65 1.80 13.59
CA LYS A 61 -31.31 2.98 12.99
C LYS A 61 -30.36 4.17 12.74
N HIS A 62 -29.15 3.87 12.27
CA HIS A 62 -28.11 4.87 12.01
C HIS A 62 -27.75 5.69 13.25
N GLN A 63 -27.52 5.00 14.37
CA GLN A 63 -27.11 5.62 15.64
C GLN A 63 -25.87 4.92 16.18
N ILE A 64 -24.83 5.69 16.52
CA ILE A 64 -23.63 5.12 17.14
C ILE A 64 -23.93 4.73 18.60
N PRO A 65 -23.22 3.73 19.15
CA PRO A 65 -23.38 3.34 20.53
C PRO A 65 -23.08 4.51 21.49
N PRO A 66 -23.79 4.63 22.62
CA PRO A 66 -23.54 5.69 23.59
C PRO A 66 -22.22 5.50 24.36
N ASP A 67 -21.75 4.25 24.46
CA ASP A 67 -20.51 3.86 25.13
C ASP A 67 -19.99 2.52 24.56
N LEU A 68 -18.73 2.16 24.85
CA LEU A 68 -18.16 0.88 24.39
C LEU A 68 -18.55 -0.31 25.28
N ASP A 69 -19.30 -0.12 26.37
CA ASP A 69 -19.79 -1.25 27.16
C ASP A 69 -20.79 -2.07 26.35
N THR A 70 -21.53 -1.43 25.43
CA THR A 70 -22.43 -2.12 24.49
C THR A 70 -21.70 -3.04 23.52
N LEU A 71 -20.41 -2.82 23.30
CA LEU A 71 -19.53 -3.58 22.40
C LEU A 71 -18.57 -4.52 23.16
N GLY A 72 -18.85 -4.79 24.44
CA GLY A 72 -18.08 -5.76 25.21
C GLY A 72 -16.76 -5.24 25.81
N LYS A 73 -16.57 -3.92 25.90
CA LYS A 73 -15.42 -3.27 26.58
C LYS A 73 -14.07 -3.66 25.97
N PRO A 74 -13.79 -3.29 24.72
CA PRO A 74 -12.51 -3.57 24.09
C PRO A 74 -11.36 -2.95 24.89
N VAL A 75 -10.25 -3.69 24.94
CA VAL A 75 -9.01 -3.27 25.60
C VAL A 75 -7.85 -3.37 24.63
N ASP A 76 -6.86 -2.50 24.78
CA ASP A 76 -5.65 -2.52 23.98
C ASP A 76 -4.67 -3.65 24.40
N PRO A 77 -3.54 -3.83 23.68
CA PRO A 77 -2.51 -4.81 24.02
C PRO A 77 -1.83 -4.58 25.38
N TRP A 78 -1.88 -3.36 25.92
CA TRP A 78 -1.43 -3.01 27.26
C TRP A 78 -2.51 -3.23 28.34
N LYS A 79 -3.65 -3.80 27.96
CA LYS A 79 -4.81 -4.11 28.80
C LYS A 79 -5.49 -2.87 29.38
N GLN A 80 -5.35 -1.73 28.70
CA GLN A 80 -6.09 -0.52 29.01
C GLN A 80 -7.40 -0.47 28.21
N PRO A 81 -8.48 0.06 28.79
CA PRO A 81 -9.70 0.31 28.03
C PRO A 81 -9.47 1.29 26.89
N ILE A 82 -10.10 1.03 25.74
CA ILE A 82 -10.13 2.00 24.64
C ILE A 82 -10.97 3.21 25.08
N ALA A 83 -10.42 4.41 24.93
CA ALA A 83 -11.15 5.65 25.12
C ALA A 83 -12.10 5.86 23.94
N TYR A 84 -13.32 6.35 24.22
CA TYR A 84 -14.34 6.59 23.21
C TYR A 84 -15.06 7.90 23.49
N ALA A 85 -15.18 8.72 22.46
CA ALA A 85 -15.84 10.01 22.54
C ALA A 85 -16.79 10.20 21.37
N PRO A 86 -18.07 9.80 21.52
CA PRO A 86 -19.08 9.99 20.48
C PRO A 86 -19.58 11.43 20.43
N ALA A 87 -20.09 11.84 19.27
CA ALA A 87 -20.89 13.04 19.14
C ALA A 87 -22.23 12.83 19.84
N ALA A 88 -22.54 13.71 20.80
CA ALA A 88 -23.73 13.59 21.64
C ALA A 88 -25.04 13.60 20.83
N ASN A 89 -25.06 14.24 19.66
CA ASN A 89 -26.21 14.28 18.77
C ASN A 89 -26.29 13.08 17.82
N LEU A 90 -25.45 12.05 17.96
CA LEU A 90 -25.50 10.82 17.16
C LEU A 90 -25.69 9.55 18.01
N VAL A 91 -25.73 9.70 19.34
CA VAL A 91 -25.95 8.59 20.28
C VAL A 91 -27.44 8.35 20.52
N THR A 92 -27.75 7.17 21.07
CA THR A 92 -29.10 6.62 21.25
C THR A 92 -30.13 7.57 21.89
N ASP A 93 -30.84 8.33 21.07
CA ASP A 93 -32.18 8.85 21.32
C ASP A 93 -32.97 8.97 20.00
N SER A 94 -34.29 8.89 20.03
CA SER A 94 -35.12 8.74 18.83
C SER A 94 -35.21 9.98 17.93
N GLU A 95 -34.49 11.07 18.26
CA GLU A 95 -34.54 12.33 17.49
C GLU A 95 -33.35 12.51 16.56
N HIS A 96 -32.28 11.72 16.70
CA HIS A 96 -31.08 11.91 15.90
C HIS A 96 -30.71 10.66 15.09
N ASP A 97 -30.96 10.74 13.79
CA ASP A 97 -30.52 9.80 12.77
C ASP A 97 -29.31 10.42 12.05
N ILE A 98 -28.20 9.67 11.92
CA ILE A 98 -26.97 10.12 11.24
C ILE A 98 -27.25 10.72 9.86
N CYS A 99 -28.23 10.16 9.14
CA CYS A 99 -28.63 10.61 7.80
C CYS A 99 -29.34 11.94 7.77
N THR A 100 -29.87 12.37 8.92
CA THR A 100 -30.58 13.65 9.07
C THR A 100 -29.80 14.68 9.88
N ALA A 101 -28.74 14.27 10.58
CA ALA A 101 -27.87 15.16 11.34
C ALA A 101 -27.13 16.11 10.38
N ASN A 102 -27.13 17.42 10.63
CA ASN A 102 -26.45 18.37 9.73
C ASN A 102 -24.98 18.60 10.10
N SER A 103 -24.63 18.52 11.38
CA SER A 103 -23.29 18.74 11.92
C SER A 103 -23.13 18.00 13.25
N THR A 104 -21.90 17.97 13.77
CA THR A 104 -21.62 17.60 15.17
C THR A 104 -20.87 18.72 15.87
N ALA A 105 -20.92 18.74 17.21
CA ALA A 105 -20.15 19.69 18.01
C ALA A 105 -18.69 19.25 18.25
N ASN A 106 -18.35 18.03 17.87
CA ASN A 106 -17.03 17.46 18.14
C ASN A 106 -16.04 17.93 17.08
N THR A 107 -14.87 18.37 17.54
CA THR A 107 -13.72 18.69 16.69
C THR A 107 -12.52 17.87 17.14
N PHE A 108 -11.60 17.63 16.21
CA PHE A 108 -10.37 16.89 16.46
C PHE A 108 -9.19 17.65 15.87
N THR A 109 -8.08 17.75 16.61
CA THR A 109 -6.87 18.39 16.09
C THR A 109 -5.81 17.32 15.85
N THR A 110 -5.38 17.20 14.59
CA THR A 110 -4.36 16.24 14.18
C THR A 110 -2.99 16.62 14.75
N SER A 111 -2.01 15.72 14.64
CA SER A 111 -0.62 15.98 15.02
C SER A 111 0.06 17.12 14.24
N GLU A 112 -0.57 17.56 13.15
CA GLU A 112 -0.11 18.66 12.29
C GLU A 112 -0.82 19.99 12.61
N GLU A 113 -1.52 20.05 13.76
CA GLU A 113 -2.31 21.20 14.20
C GLU A 113 -3.52 21.54 13.28
N GLN A 114 -3.89 20.63 12.37
CA GLN A 114 -5.10 20.80 11.57
C GLN A 114 -6.34 20.48 12.41
N GLN A 115 -7.28 21.43 12.48
CA GLN A 115 -8.56 21.22 13.13
C GLN A 115 -9.57 20.63 12.15
N LEU A 116 -10.05 19.43 12.45
CA LEU A 116 -11.11 18.74 11.75
C LEU A 116 -12.45 19.00 12.47
N GLU A 117 -13.47 19.33 11.69
CA GLU A 117 -14.83 19.59 12.17
C GLU A 117 -15.75 18.40 11.91
N ASP A 118 -16.95 18.45 12.49
CA ASP A 118 -18.01 17.45 12.29
C ASP A 118 -17.57 16.01 12.60
N ILE A 119 -16.79 15.81 13.67
CA ILE A 119 -16.36 14.47 14.07
C ILE A 119 -17.55 13.69 14.65
N ALA A 120 -17.84 12.51 14.10
CA ALA A 120 -18.89 11.64 14.60
C ALA A 120 -18.45 10.90 15.87
N PHE A 121 -17.23 10.38 15.90
CA PHE A 121 -16.61 9.83 17.10
C PHE A 121 -15.09 9.75 17.01
N VAL A 122 -14.44 9.67 18.16
CA VAL A 122 -13.02 9.39 18.32
C VAL A 122 -12.85 8.14 19.19
N ILE A 123 -11.95 7.26 18.82
CA ILE A 123 -11.44 6.17 19.66
C ILE A 123 -9.93 6.30 19.85
N ALA A 124 -9.44 6.02 21.05
CA ALA A 124 -8.01 6.11 21.33
C ALA A 124 -7.52 5.00 22.27
N SER A 125 -6.31 4.51 22.02
CA SER A 125 -5.56 3.65 22.93
C SER A 125 -4.58 4.52 23.71
N SER A 126 -4.55 4.38 25.04
CA SER A 126 -3.66 5.15 25.93
C SER A 126 -2.18 4.75 25.85
N GLY A 127 -1.82 3.95 24.85
CA GLY A 127 -0.46 3.52 24.56
C GLY A 127 0.26 2.86 25.74
N GLN A 128 1.60 2.99 25.72
CA GLN A 128 2.48 2.36 26.70
C GLN A 128 2.52 3.14 28.02
N ASP A 129 2.31 4.45 28.00
CA ASP A 129 2.44 5.30 29.17
C ASP A 129 1.16 5.36 30.03
N ASN A 130 0.08 4.74 29.54
CA ASN A 130 -1.24 4.64 30.16
C ASN A 130 -1.86 6.01 30.45
N ARG A 131 -1.56 7.02 29.64
CA ARG A 131 -2.13 8.36 29.77
C ARG A 131 -2.98 8.64 28.56
N ALA A 132 -4.30 8.65 28.72
CA ALA A 132 -5.18 9.16 27.68
C ALA A 132 -5.00 10.67 27.57
N GLU A 133 -4.23 11.11 26.60
CA GLU A 133 -3.98 12.50 26.24
C GLU A 133 -4.92 12.95 25.10
N VAL A 134 -5.71 12.03 24.53
CA VAL A 134 -6.57 12.28 23.38
C VAL A 134 -8.07 12.11 23.67
N LEU A 135 -8.78 13.24 23.71
CA LEU A 135 -10.25 13.34 23.67
C LEU A 135 -10.65 14.60 22.85
N PRO A 136 -11.91 14.71 22.38
CA PRO A 136 -12.38 15.88 21.65
C PRO A 136 -12.08 17.19 22.38
N GLY A 137 -11.44 18.13 21.66
CA GLY A 137 -10.94 19.38 22.22
C GLY A 137 -9.51 19.33 22.80
N MET A 138 -8.79 18.21 22.65
CA MET A 138 -7.36 18.09 22.99
C MET A 138 -6.49 18.02 21.72
N THR A 139 -5.29 18.60 21.79
CA THR A 139 -4.28 18.57 20.72
C THR A 139 -3.51 17.25 20.80
N THR A 140 -3.43 16.51 19.71
CA THR A 140 -2.62 15.27 19.64
C THR A 140 -1.20 15.59 19.17
N ASN A 141 -0.18 14.91 19.69
CA ASN A 141 1.18 15.00 19.15
C ASN A 141 1.74 13.59 18.92
N ALA A 142 1.13 12.88 17.95
CA ALA A 142 1.40 11.48 17.56
C ALA A 142 2.85 11.17 17.16
N THR A 143 3.77 12.11 17.30
CA THR A 143 5.20 11.97 16.99
C THR A 143 6.08 11.65 18.22
N ALA A 144 5.53 11.70 19.44
CA ALA A 144 6.28 11.36 20.65
C ALA A 144 6.36 9.83 20.87
N LYS A 145 7.53 9.33 21.30
CA LYS A 145 7.71 7.91 21.65
C LYS A 145 6.82 7.53 22.83
N GLY A 146 5.80 6.69 22.57
CA GLY A 146 4.86 6.19 23.57
C GLY A 146 3.46 6.78 23.48
N ASP A 147 3.21 7.65 22.49
CA ASP A 147 1.96 8.39 22.35
C ASP A 147 0.76 7.53 21.94
N ASP A 148 -0.42 8.06 22.28
CA ASP A 148 -1.73 7.47 22.05
C ASP A 148 -1.95 7.16 20.56
N LEU A 149 -2.51 5.98 20.27
CA LEU A 149 -3.04 5.69 18.94
C LEU A 149 -4.48 6.16 18.87
N VAL A 150 -4.83 6.86 17.80
CA VAL A 150 -6.13 7.51 17.66
C VAL A 150 -6.73 7.17 16.30
N HIS A 151 -8.01 6.81 16.29
CA HIS A 151 -8.83 6.81 15.08
C HIS A 151 -10.00 7.77 15.29
N TYR A 152 -10.32 8.55 14.27
CA TYR A 152 -11.51 9.41 14.26
C TYR A 152 -12.35 9.09 13.02
N VAL A 153 -13.65 9.34 13.12
CA VAL A 153 -14.58 9.20 12.01
C VAL A 153 -15.42 10.46 11.92
N THR A 154 -15.57 11.04 10.73
CA THR A 154 -16.39 12.24 10.50
C THR A 154 -17.86 11.89 10.30
N LEU A 155 -18.77 12.85 10.55
CA LEU A 155 -20.19 12.73 10.24
C LEU A 155 -20.41 12.51 8.75
N GLN A 156 -19.63 13.19 7.91
CA GLN A 156 -19.73 13.02 6.47
C GLN A 156 -19.38 11.58 6.05
N HIS A 157 -18.34 10.99 6.63
CA HIS A 157 -17.98 9.59 6.39
C HIS A 157 -19.08 8.63 6.86
N LEU A 158 -19.69 8.83 8.04
CA LEU A 158 -20.82 7.98 8.43
C LEU A 158 -22.05 8.14 7.53
N LYS A 159 -22.26 9.33 6.95
CA LYS A 159 -23.34 9.56 6.00
C LYS A 159 -23.10 8.88 4.66
N THR A 160 -21.86 8.86 4.17
CA THR A 160 -21.55 8.10 2.95
C THR A 160 -21.89 6.62 3.20
N LEU A 161 -21.51 6.11 4.37
CA LEU A 161 -21.71 4.71 4.78
C LEU A 161 -23.16 4.24 4.88
N MET A 162 -24.05 5.10 5.37
CA MET A 162 -25.39 4.67 5.78
C MET A 162 -26.54 5.39 5.08
N CYS A 163 -26.28 6.52 4.43
CA CYS A 163 -27.32 7.48 4.06
C CYS A 163 -27.39 7.77 2.56
N THR A 164 -26.33 7.42 1.83
CA THR A 164 -26.35 7.44 0.36
C THR A 164 -27.14 6.23 -0.11
N PRO A 165 -28.18 6.38 -0.96
CA PRO A 165 -28.80 5.21 -1.57
C PRO A 165 -27.72 4.45 -2.33
N LEU A 166 -27.56 3.16 -2.01
CA LEU A 166 -26.60 2.25 -2.65
C LEU A 166 -26.52 2.57 -4.14
N ARG A 167 -25.35 3.07 -4.56
CA ARG A 167 -25.04 3.34 -5.97
C ARG A 167 -25.29 2.04 -6.71
N HIS A 168 -26.08 2.09 -7.78
CA HIS A 168 -26.60 0.94 -8.52
C HIS A 168 -25.57 -0.21 -8.60
N VAL A 169 -25.78 -1.24 -7.78
CA VAL A 169 -25.19 -2.55 -7.99
C VAL A 169 -25.95 -3.14 -9.16
N ASP A 170 -25.38 -3.08 -10.35
CA ASP A 170 -25.77 -4.02 -11.39
C ASP A 170 -25.23 -5.37 -10.94
N ASP A 171 -26.13 -6.29 -10.57
CA ASP A 171 -25.86 -7.60 -9.96
C ASP A 171 -24.92 -8.54 -10.75
N ASN A 172 -24.28 -8.07 -11.83
CA ASN A 172 -23.28 -8.80 -12.61
C ASN A 172 -22.08 -7.94 -13.07
N ALA A 173 -21.93 -6.72 -12.57
CA ALA A 173 -20.89 -5.81 -13.00
C ALA A 173 -20.33 -5.09 -11.77
N GLY A 174 -19.19 -5.55 -11.23
CA GLY A 174 -18.63 -5.05 -9.97
C GLY A 174 -18.48 -3.52 -9.93
N THR A 175 -18.48 -2.95 -8.72
CA THR A 175 -18.39 -1.51 -8.46
C THR A 175 -17.14 -0.94 -9.15
N GLU A 176 -17.32 0.15 -9.91
CA GLU A 176 -16.20 0.91 -10.47
C GLU A 176 -15.74 1.91 -9.41
N ILE A 177 -14.45 1.85 -9.07
CA ILE A 177 -13.76 2.79 -8.18
C ILE A 177 -13.14 3.86 -9.08
N THR A 178 -13.42 5.13 -8.83
CA THR A 178 -12.92 6.26 -9.62
C THR A 178 -11.78 7.00 -8.90
N MET A 179 -11.12 7.92 -9.59
CA MET A 179 -10.12 8.80 -8.98
C MET A 179 -10.70 9.67 -7.87
N GLU A 180 -11.99 10.01 -7.96
CA GLU A 180 -12.70 10.73 -6.90
C GLU A 180 -12.78 9.90 -5.63
N ASP A 181 -13.10 8.61 -5.78
CA ASP A 181 -13.16 7.66 -4.67
C ASP A 181 -11.73 7.40 -4.12
N PHE A 182 -10.74 7.23 -5.00
CA PHE A 182 -9.35 6.99 -4.60
C PHE A 182 -8.76 8.16 -3.79
N THR A 183 -9.08 9.39 -4.17
CA THR A 183 -8.58 10.62 -3.52
C THR A 183 -9.54 11.16 -2.47
N ALA A 184 -10.52 10.36 -2.04
CA ALA A 184 -11.39 10.73 -0.94
C ALA A 184 -10.60 10.70 0.38
N PRO A 185 -10.77 11.71 1.26
CA PRO A 185 -10.04 11.76 2.52
C PRO A 185 -10.31 10.51 3.37
N GLY A 186 -9.26 9.74 3.66
CA GLY A 186 -9.33 8.50 4.43
C GLY A 186 -9.38 7.20 3.61
N ASP A 187 -9.51 7.29 2.29
CA ASP A 187 -9.68 6.13 1.40
C ASP A 187 -8.40 5.75 0.66
N TYR A 188 -7.28 6.37 1.06
CA TYR A 188 -5.94 6.07 0.59
C TYR A 188 -4.92 6.14 1.73
N SER A 189 -3.78 5.48 1.52
CA SER A 189 -2.56 5.69 2.32
C SER A 189 -1.45 6.26 1.44
N VAL A 190 -0.59 7.08 2.04
CA VAL A 190 0.63 7.59 1.40
C VAL A 190 1.82 7.22 2.28
N VAL A 191 2.82 6.59 1.65
CA VAL A 191 4.09 6.25 2.28
C VAL A 191 5.18 6.90 1.45
N SER A 192 5.88 7.86 2.03
CA SER A 192 6.91 8.63 1.33
C SER A 192 8.19 8.65 2.15
N SER A 193 9.34 8.68 1.47
CA SER A 193 10.65 8.79 2.12
C SER A 193 10.80 10.07 2.93
N GLU A 194 10.09 11.13 2.52
CA GLU A 194 9.95 12.40 3.22
C GLU A 194 8.50 12.90 3.01
N PRO A 195 7.91 13.68 3.94
CA PRO A 195 6.56 14.21 3.78
C PRO A 195 6.40 14.98 2.45
N GLU A 196 5.33 14.69 1.70
CA GLU A 196 5.02 15.29 0.38
C GLU A 196 6.05 15.04 -0.74
N ILE A 197 7.07 14.21 -0.50
CA ILE A 197 8.21 14.01 -1.40
C ILE A 197 8.30 12.52 -1.75
N GLY A 198 8.06 12.18 -3.02
CA GLY A 198 8.00 10.80 -3.52
C GLY A 198 6.58 10.39 -3.87
N ALA A 199 5.61 10.70 -3.02
CA ALA A 199 4.19 10.50 -3.30
C ALA A 199 3.32 11.51 -2.54
N SER A 200 2.28 12.02 -3.18
CA SER A 200 1.25 12.86 -2.56
C SER A 200 -0.10 12.78 -3.31
N VAL A 201 -1.17 13.14 -2.60
CA VAL A 201 -2.53 13.24 -3.14
C VAL A 201 -2.97 14.70 -3.04
N ASP A 202 -3.52 15.23 -4.13
CA ASP A 202 -4.25 16.49 -4.15
C ASP A 202 -5.75 16.16 -4.20
N GLU A 203 -6.40 16.26 -3.05
CA GLU A 203 -7.82 15.94 -2.88
C GLU A 203 -8.74 16.93 -3.61
N ASP A 204 -8.31 18.17 -3.86
CA ASP A 204 -9.11 19.18 -4.57
C ASP A 204 -8.99 18.99 -6.08
N ALA A 205 -7.76 18.77 -6.57
CA ALA A 205 -7.49 18.53 -7.98
C ALA A 205 -7.85 17.11 -8.42
N LYS A 206 -8.07 16.18 -7.48
CA LYS A 206 -8.30 14.76 -7.73
C LYS A 206 -7.13 14.15 -8.51
N THR A 207 -5.91 14.44 -8.06
CA THR A 207 -4.68 13.98 -8.70
C THR A 207 -3.71 13.35 -7.71
N ILE A 208 -2.86 12.47 -8.22
CA ILE A 208 -1.74 11.88 -7.49
C ILE A 208 -0.45 12.41 -8.11
N THR A 209 0.50 12.81 -7.26
CA THR A 209 1.85 13.17 -7.69
C THR A 209 2.83 12.10 -7.22
N LEU A 210 3.67 11.59 -8.12
CA LEU A 210 4.73 10.63 -7.85
C LEU A 210 6.09 11.25 -8.21
N GLY A 211 7.05 11.13 -7.32
CA GLY A 211 8.41 11.65 -7.47
C GLY A 211 8.60 13.03 -6.83
N VAL A 212 9.58 13.78 -7.34
CA VAL A 212 10.03 15.08 -6.82
C VAL A 212 10.38 16.06 -7.95
N PRO A 213 9.98 17.35 -7.86
CA PRO A 213 10.31 18.35 -8.86
C PRO A 213 11.80 18.72 -8.86
N ARG A 214 12.36 19.02 -10.05
CA ARG A 214 13.77 19.42 -10.22
C ARG A 214 14.00 20.81 -9.62
N ARG A 215 14.38 20.81 -8.33
CA ARG A 215 14.87 21.92 -7.47
C ARG A 215 14.70 21.58 -5.99
N HIS A 216 14.03 20.46 -5.69
CA HIS A 216 13.98 19.93 -4.34
C HIS A 216 15.41 19.59 -3.84
N PRO A 217 15.77 19.92 -2.59
CA PRO A 217 17.10 19.65 -2.04
C PRO A 217 17.44 18.15 -2.03
N ASP A 218 16.44 17.30 -1.86
CA ASP A 218 16.56 15.84 -1.91
C ASP A 218 15.99 15.33 -3.24
N LEU A 219 16.87 14.81 -4.09
CA LEU A 219 16.51 14.26 -5.41
C LEU A 219 16.29 12.74 -5.36
N GLN A 220 16.72 12.07 -4.29
CA GLN A 220 16.49 10.65 -4.08
C GLN A 220 15.26 10.46 -3.18
N SER A 221 14.24 9.78 -3.68
CA SER A 221 13.02 9.53 -2.92
C SER A 221 12.35 8.22 -3.32
N TYR A 222 11.48 7.73 -2.45
CA TYR A 222 10.50 6.70 -2.79
C TYR A 222 9.13 7.13 -2.25
N GLY A 223 8.09 6.51 -2.78
CA GLY A 223 6.72 6.93 -2.61
C GLY A 223 5.80 5.82 -3.04
N CYS A 224 4.84 5.48 -2.20
CA CYS A 224 3.81 4.52 -2.49
C CYS A 224 2.47 5.07 -2.04
N ILE A 225 1.44 4.81 -2.85
CA ILE A 225 0.08 5.19 -2.55
C ILE A 225 -0.80 3.98 -2.78
N TRP A 226 -1.58 3.61 -1.77
CA TRP A 226 -2.48 2.46 -1.84
C TRP A 226 -3.91 2.92 -1.64
N TYR A 227 -4.82 2.36 -2.44
CA TYR A 227 -6.24 2.50 -2.14
C TYR A 227 -6.56 1.69 -0.90
N THR A 228 -7.13 2.33 0.11
CA THR A 228 -7.63 1.64 1.30
C THR A 228 -9.12 1.36 1.16
N GLY A 229 -9.87 2.24 0.51
CA GLY A 229 -11.31 2.09 0.30
C GLY A 229 -12.10 2.02 1.60
N THR A 230 -13.42 1.90 1.46
CA THR A 230 -14.38 1.86 2.55
C THR A 230 -15.33 0.68 2.44
N THR A 231 -16.12 0.44 3.49
CA THR A 231 -17.20 -0.55 3.42
C THR A 231 -18.26 -0.27 2.34
N ASP A 232 -18.30 0.95 1.76
CA ASP A 232 -19.27 1.33 0.72
C ASP A 232 -18.89 0.91 -0.69
N ASP A 233 -17.59 0.77 -0.96
CA ASP A 233 -17.11 0.37 -2.28
C ASP A 233 -17.48 -1.09 -2.57
N GLY A 234 -17.88 -1.84 -1.53
CA GLY A 234 -18.36 -3.23 -1.57
C GLY A 234 -17.29 -4.24 -1.97
N VAL A 235 -16.06 -3.77 -2.19
CA VAL A 235 -14.96 -4.54 -2.77
C VAL A 235 -13.67 -4.40 -1.98
N CYS A 236 -13.38 -3.24 -1.37
CA CYS A 236 -12.13 -2.93 -0.67
C CYS A 236 -12.39 -2.30 0.70
N VAL A 237 -11.77 -2.82 1.77
CA VAL A 237 -11.85 -2.21 3.11
C VAL A 237 -10.46 -2.19 3.76
N ASP A 238 -9.98 -1.02 4.17
CA ASP A 238 -8.64 -0.81 4.74
C ASP A 238 -7.49 -1.43 3.90
N GLY A 239 -7.62 -1.40 2.58
CA GLY A 239 -6.68 -1.95 1.60
C GLY A 239 -6.90 -3.43 1.29
N ASN A 240 -7.82 -4.09 1.98
CA ASN A 240 -8.16 -5.48 1.70
C ASN A 240 -9.27 -5.56 0.65
N CYS A 241 -8.88 -5.71 -0.62
CA CYS A 241 -9.81 -5.88 -1.73
C CYS A 241 -9.99 -7.34 -2.14
N SER A 242 -11.22 -7.77 -2.39
CA SER A 242 -11.48 -9.10 -2.97
C SER A 242 -11.12 -9.12 -4.46
N PHE A 243 -10.13 -9.94 -4.86
CA PHE A 243 -9.64 -9.95 -6.26
C PHE A 243 -10.68 -10.46 -7.26
N GLY A 244 -11.45 -11.50 -6.91
CA GLY A 244 -12.37 -12.16 -7.85
C GLY A 244 -11.63 -12.96 -8.92
N GLY A 245 -12.09 -12.87 -10.17
CA GLY A 245 -11.45 -13.54 -11.33
C GLY A 245 -10.73 -12.59 -12.29
N GLU A 246 -11.04 -11.29 -12.24
CA GLU A 246 -10.39 -10.30 -13.10
C GLU A 246 -10.41 -8.91 -12.44
N PHE A 247 -9.32 -8.17 -12.64
CA PHE A 247 -9.14 -6.79 -12.22
C PHE A 247 -8.77 -5.93 -13.44
N ARG A 248 -9.46 -4.81 -13.61
CA ARG A 248 -9.26 -3.87 -14.71
C ARG A 248 -8.94 -2.49 -14.16
N ALA A 249 -7.92 -1.84 -14.70
CA ALA A 249 -7.51 -0.50 -14.32
C ALA A 249 -7.33 0.37 -15.57
N TYR A 250 -7.77 1.62 -15.48
CA TYR A 250 -7.44 2.68 -16.43
C TYR A 250 -6.85 3.84 -15.64
N PHE A 251 -5.84 4.50 -16.16
CA PHE A 251 -5.38 5.77 -15.62
C PHE A 251 -4.67 6.57 -16.70
N GLU A 252 -4.66 7.87 -16.51
CA GLU A 252 -3.86 8.78 -17.30
C GLU A 252 -2.65 9.24 -16.48
N PHE A 253 -1.54 9.49 -17.14
CA PHE A 253 -0.44 10.21 -16.50
C PHE A 253 0.24 11.20 -17.42
N SER A 254 0.92 12.16 -16.81
CA SER A 254 1.83 13.08 -17.49
C SER A 254 3.13 13.21 -16.72
N VAL A 255 4.20 13.57 -17.41
CA VAL A 255 5.52 13.77 -16.79
C VAL A 255 5.89 15.24 -16.88
N ALA A 256 5.95 15.91 -15.74
CA ALA A 256 6.23 17.34 -15.70
C ALA A 256 7.60 17.66 -16.32
N ASN A 257 7.68 18.77 -17.06
CA ASN A 257 8.91 19.21 -17.70
C ASN A 257 9.85 19.88 -16.69
N ILE A 258 10.35 19.06 -15.77
CA ILE A 258 11.25 19.52 -14.71
C ILE A 258 12.71 19.42 -15.15
N SER A 259 13.07 18.43 -15.98
CA SER A 259 14.44 18.12 -16.40
C SER A 259 14.55 17.70 -17.88
N ASN A 260 15.78 17.64 -18.40
CA ASN A 260 16.05 17.08 -19.73
C ASN A 260 16.14 15.54 -19.73
N THR A 261 16.06 14.92 -18.55
CA THR A 261 16.30 13.51 -18.29
C THR A 261 15.45 13.10 -17.09
N VAL A 262 14.58 12.12 -17.24
CA VAL A 262 13.69 11.60 -16.19
C VAL A 262 14.16 10.20 -15.80
N ASP A 263 14.01 9.87 -14.51
CA ASP A 263 14.51 8.65 -13.85
C ASP A 263 13.78 8.56 -12.48
N ASP A 264 13.54 7.40 -11.89
CA ASP A 264 13.77 6.06 -12.44
C ASP A 264 12.48 5.55 -13.07
N GLY A 265 11.36 5.61 -12.37
CA GLY A 265 10.07 5.27 -12.96
C GLY A 265 9.00 5.11 -11.91
N PHE A 266 7.91 4.48 -12.28
CA PHE A 266 6.86 4.11 -11.35
C PHE A 266 6.18 2.81 -11.79
N THR A 267 5.51 2.16 -10.86
CA THR A 267 4.65 1.01 -11.16
C THR A 267 3.20 1.34 -10.85
N PHE A 268 2.29 0.78 -11.62
CA PHE A 268 0.98 0.43 -11.14
C PHE A 268 1.03 -0.99 -10.58
N SER A 269 0.59 -1.17 -9.34
CA SER A 269 0.83 -2.37 -8.55
C SER A 269 -0.45 -3.01 -8.04
N LEU A 270 -0.47 -4.33 -8.05
CA LEU A 270 -1.46 -5.19 -7.40
C LEU A 270 -0.73 -6.21 -6.51
N ILE A 271 -0.90 -6.08 -5.20
CA ILE A 271 -0.10 -6.80 -4.21
C ILE A 271 -1.00 -7.57 -3.25
N SER A 272 -0.52 -8.67 -2.68
CA SER A 272 -1.30 -9.41 -1.68
C SER A 272 -1.47 -8.62 -0.39
N ALA A 273 -2.70 -8.44 0.07
CA ALA A 273 -2.98 -7.79 1.37
C ALA A 273 -2.72 -8.73 2.57
N HIS A 274 -2.49 -10.03 2.34
CA HIS A 274 -2.04 -10.94 3.40
C HIS A 274 -0.58 -10.71 3.79
N SER A 275 0.22 -10.25 2.83
CA SER A 275 1.66 -10.04 3.01
C SER A 275 2.01 -8.57 3.18
N ASN A 276 1.09 -7.66 2.90
CA ASN A 276 1.34 -6.22 2.86
C ASN A 276 0.30 -5.45 3.66
N SER A 277 0.61 -4.19 3.93
CA SER A 277 -0.28 -3.25 4.62
C SER A 277 -0.25 -1.91 3.90
N PRO A 278 -1.17 -0.97 4.19
CA PRO A 278 -1.12 0.38 3.65
C PRO A 278 0.19 1.15 3.91
N ASP A 279 1.05 0.66 4.80
CA ASP A 279 2.39 1.20 5.04
C ASP A 279 3.47 0.63 4.11
N SER A 280 3.20 -0.43 3.33
CA SER A 280 4.18 -1.14 2.48
C SER A 280 4.75 -0.26 1.36
N CYS A 281 6.07 -0.07 1.32
CA CYS A 281 6.73 0.65 0.23
C CYS A 281 8.17 0.19 -0.05
N GLY A 282 8.55 0.16 -1.31
CA GLY A 282 9.91 -0.22 -1.72
C GLY A 282 10.95 0.88 -1.50
N GLY A 283 12.12 0.68 -2.10
CA GLY A 283 13.22 1.64 -2.04
C GLY A 283 13.22 2.64 -3.19
N TYR A 284 14.10 3.63 -3.07
CA TYR A 284 14.32 4.68 -4.07
C TYR A 284 15.11 4.19 -5.29
N GLY A 285 15.19 5.04 -6.31
CA GLY A 285 15.96 4.77 -7.51
C GLY A 285 15.38 3.60 -8.31
N PRO A 286 16.20 2.66 -8.81
CA PRO A 286 15.76 1.57 -9.67
C PRO A 286 14.98 0.48 -8.93
N ALA A 287 14.70 0.66 -7.64
CA ALA A 287 13.74 -0.19 -6.94
C ALA A 287 12.30 0.32 -7.09
N ILE A 288 12.11 1.53 -7.64
CA ILE A 288 10.85 2.18 -8.00
C ILE A 288 9.72 2.07 -6.96
N GLY A 289 10.06 2.02 -5.67
CA GLY A 289 9.09 1.82 -4.60
C GLY A 289 8.40 0.45 -4.65
N TYR A 290 8.78 -0.44 -5.57
CA TYR A 290 8.20 -1.76 -5.76
C TYR A 290 9.10 -2.86 -5.18
N ALA A 291 10.42 -2.73 -5.35
CA ALA A 291 11.44 -3.65 -4.85
C ALA A 291 12.22 -3.03 -3.66
N SER A 292 13.14 -3.79 -3.05
CA SER A 292 14.07 -3.28 -2.03
C SER A 292 15.42 -2.95 -2.67
N THR A 293 16.32 -2.21 -2.03
CA THR A 293 17.60 -1.77 -2.63
C THR A 293 18.80 -2.51 -2.05
N SER A 294 18.79 -3.85 -2.03
CA SER A 294 19.85 -4.62 -1.36
C SER A 294 21.25 -4.57 -2.02
N PHE A 295 21.46 -3.83 -3.13
CA PHE A 295 22.74 -3.85 -3.89
C PHE A 295 23.64 -2.62 -3.78
N ARG A 296 23.18 -1.50 -3.21
CA ARG A 296 24.02 -0.30 -3.05
C ARG A 296 24.22 0.08 -1.59
N ASN A 297 24.88 -0.79 -0.83
CA ASN A 297 25.66 -0.46 0.38
C ASN A 297 25.15 0.74 1.22
N LYS A 298 23.90 0.67 1.70
CA LYS A 298 23.47 1.42 2.89
C LYS A 298 22.84 0.40 3.83
N GLY A 299 23.59 0.00 4.86
CA GLY A 299 23.28 -1.15 5.72
C GLY A 299 22.12 -0.95 6.70
N PHE A 300 20.94 -0.55 6.22
CA PHE A 300 19.74 -0.41 7.07
C PHE A 300 18.43 -0.90 6.43
N ASP A 301 18.40 -1.28 5.14
CA ASP A 301 17.16 -1.69 4.44
C ASP A 301 17.14 -3.19 4.09
N ASP A 302 17.85 -4.02 4.85
CA ASP A 302 17.79 -5.47 4.70
C ASP A 302 16.67 -6.10 5.54
N GLY A 303 15.42 -5.93 5.09
CA GLY A 303 14.37 -6.93 5.34
C GLY A 303 13.58 -6.78 6.62
N VAL A 304 13.46 -5.55 7.11
CA VAL A 304 12.45 -5.18 8.08
C VAL A 304 11.61 -4.04 7.49
N ALA A 305 10.30 -4.22 7.59
CA ALA A 305 9.22 -3.41 7.05
C ALA A 305 9.44 -1.87 7.06
N PRO A 306 8.78 -1.15 6.12
CA PRO A 306 7.71 -1.68 5.30
C PRO A 306 8.10 -1.82 3.83
N PHE A 307 8.48 -3.02 3.37
CA PHE A 307 8.70 -3.31 1.94
C PHE A 307 7.44 -3.88 1.30
N VAL A 308 7.32 -3.77 -0.03
CA VAL A 308 6.31 -4.52 -0.79
C VAL A 308 6.74 -5.99 -0.90
N LEU A 309 6.06 -6.88 -0.19
CA LEU A 309 6.32 -8.30 -0.11
C LEU A 309 5.53 -9.12 -1.14
N PRO A 310 6.04 -10.29 -1.56
CA PRO A 310 5.30 -11.19 -2.43
C PRO A 310 4.10 -11.85 -1.71
N PRO A 311 3.09 -12.31 -2.46
CA PRO A 311 3.06 -12.26 -3.92
C PRO A 311 2.55 -10.89 -4.43
N LYS A 312 3.09 -10.46 -5.56
CA LYS A 312 2.80 -9.14 -6.16
C LYS A 312 2.92 -9.18 -7.68
N ILE A 313 2.10 -8.36 -8.34
CA ILE A 313 2.04 -8.14 -9.79
C ILE A 313 2.18 -6.63 -10.02
N GLY A 314 2.96 -6.23 -11.02
CA GLY A 314 3.14 -4.82 -11.36
C GLY A 314 3.19 -4.60 -12.86
N VAL A 315 2.78 -3.41 -13.29
CA VAL A 315 3.07 -2.85 -14.61
C VAL A 315 3.95 -1.63 -14.39
N GLU A 316 5.14 -1.69 -14.94
CA GLU A 316 6.19 -0.70 -14.76
C GLU A 316 6.28 0.23 -15.95
N ILE A 317 6.38 1.52 -15.68
CA ILE A 317 6.83 2.51 -16.66
C ILE A 317 8.21 3.00 -16.17
N ASP A 318 9.26 2.41 -16.75
CA ASP A 318 10.64 2.74 -16.42
C ASP A 318 11.17 3.80 -17.39
N PHE A 319 11.71 4.86 -16.81
CA PHE A 319 12.34 5.95 -17.52
C PHE A 319 13.86 5.79 -17.63
N SER A 320 14.45 4.79 -17.00
CA SER A 320 15.84 4.40 -17.15
C SER A 320 15.98 3.16 -18.03
N SER A 321 17.22 2.87 -18.41
CA SER A 321 17.58 1.48 -18.66
C SER A 321 19.04 1.29 -18.32
N THR A 322 19.35 0.29 -17.53
CA THR A 322 20.70 -0.10 -17.17
C THR A 322 20.86 -1.61 -17.32
N LYS A 323 21.96 -2.02 -17.97
CA LYS A 323 22.28 -3.45 -18.12
C LYS A 323 22.40 -4.15 -16.77
N ASP A 324 22.81 -3.41 -15.76
CA ASP A 324 23.08 -3.92 -14.42
C ASP A 324 21.80 -4.30 -13.68
N ASN A 325 20.63 -3.80 -14.09
CA ASN A 325 19.33 -4.15 -13.54
C ASN A 325 18.59 -5.22 -14.36
N ASN A 326 19.09 -5.59 -15.55
CA ASN A 326 18.43 -6.45 -16.55
C ASN A 326 17.37 -5.77 -17.43
N ASP A 327 17.39 -4.45 -17.47
CA ASP A 327 16.55 -3.66 -18.37
C ASP A 327 16.87 -3.98 -19.85
N PRO A 328 15.92 -3.79 -20.77
CA PRO A 328 16.16 -3.90 -22.21
C PRO A 328 17.30 -2.96 -22.66
N THR A 329 18.37 -3.54 -23.22
CA THR A 329 19.60 -2.78 -23.55
C THR A 329 19.99 -2.83 -25.04
N GLY A 330 19.01 -2.55 -25.91
CA GLY A 330 19.14 -2.43 -27.37
C GLY A 330 19.89 -1.17 -27.87
N GLU A 331 19.63 -0.72 -29.11
CA GLU A 331 20.31 0.41 -29.81
C GLU A 331 20.09 1.82 -29.19
N CYS A 332 19.81 1.92 -27.89
CA CYS A 332 19.66 3.19 -27.22
C CYS A 332 21.02 3.79 -26.84
N ASN A 333 21.07 5.12 -26.75
CA ASN A 333 22.30 5.87 -26.47
C ASN A 333 22.70 5.75 -24.99
N SER A 334 23.77 6.46 -24.60
CA SER A 334 24.36 6.45 -23.24
C SER A 334 23.43 6.92 -22.09
N TYR A 335 22.13 7.13 -22.34
CA TYR A 335 21.12 7.57 -21.37
C TYR A 335 19.95 6.57 -21.23
N GLY A 336 20.02 5.39 -21.85
CA GLY A 336 19.04 4.30 -21.71
C GLY A 336 17.81 4.37 -22.64
N CYS A 337 17.02 3.29 -22.71
CA CYS A 337 15.69 3.22 -23.32
C CYS A 337 14.63 3.30 -22.22
N HIS A 338 13.74 4.28 -22.22
CA HIS A 338 12.50 4.17 -21.43
C HIS A 338 11.73 2.92 -21.86
N HIS A 339 11.12 2.16 -20.94
CA HIS A 339 10.44 0.91 -21.26
C HIS A 339 9.18 0.63 -20.42
N LEU A 340 8.40 -0.36 -20.86
CA LEU A 340 7.22 -0.88 -20.17
C LEU A 340 7.52 -2.32 -19.75
N GLY A 341 7.35 -2.62 -18.47
CA GLY A 341 7.59 -3.94 -17.90
C GLY A 341 6.31 -4.54 -17.29
N ILE A 342 6.20 -5.88 -17.33
CA ILE A 342 5.25 -6.62 -16.50
C ILE A 342 6.06 -7.40 -15.47
N LEU A 343 5.73 -7.22 -14.20
CA LEU A 343 6.50 -7.72 -13.05
C LEU A 343 5.69 -8.75 -12.27
N TYR A 344 6.32 -9.86 -11.87
CA TYR A 344 5.73 -10.87 -10.99
C TYR A 344 6.70 -11.24 -9.86
N TRP A 345 6.19 -11.47 -8.64
CA TRP A 345 7.01 -11.96 -7.52
C TRP A 345 6.24 -12.94 -6.63
N GLY A 346 6.81 -14.10 -6.29
CA GLY A 346 6.16 -15.14 -5.46
C GLY A 346 7.01 -15.68 -4.29
N SER A 347 8.26 -16.14 -4.45
CA SER A 347 9.11 -16.62 -3.32
C SER A 347 10.59 -16.75 -3.67
N ASN A 348 11.45 -16.71 -2.64
CA ASN A 348 12.88 -17.11 -2.68
C ASN A 348 13.20 -18.30 -1.73
N GLU A 349 12.25 -19.18 -1.38
CA GLU A 349 12.57 -20.35 -0.55
C GLU A 349 13.64 -21.24 -1.20
N GLY A 350 14.80 -21.36 -0.53
CA GLY A 350 15.92 -22.23 -0.93
C GLY A 350 17.13 -21.54 -1.55
N LYS A 351 17.10 -20.23 -1.80
CA LYS A 351 18.30 -19.45 -2.11
C LYS A 351 18.77 -18.69 -0.88
N THR A 352 20.09 -18.62 -0.67
CA THR A 352 20.72 -17.68 0.30
C THR A 352 20.63 -16.23 -0.17
N ASP A 353 20.00 -16.02 -1.32
CA ASP A 353 19.91 -14.75 -2.03
C ASP A 353 18.72 -13.95 -1.51
N LEU A 354 19.00 -13.26 -0.41
CA LEU A 354 18.35 -12.02 0.01
C LEU A 354 18.69 -10.87 -0.97
N VAL A 355 18.75 -11.17 -2.25
CA VAL A 355 19.01 -10.20 -3.33
C VAL A 355 17.64 -9.67 -3.73
N ARG A 356 17.25 -8.64 -2.99
CA ARG A 356 15.91 -8.06 -2.99
C ARG A 356 15.77 -6.87 -3.94
N GLY A 357 16.67 -6.68 -4.90
CA GLY A 357 16.84 -5.32 -5.42
C GLY A 357 17.37 -5.11 -6.81
N GLN A 358 16.71 -5.72 -7.78
CA GLN A 358 16.73 -5.18 -9.14
C GLN A 358 15.29 -5.13 -9.62
N ASP A 359 14.92 -3.99 -10.20
CA ASP A 359 13.96 -3.95 -11.29
C ASP A 359 14.49 -4.93 -12.35
N ASP A 360 14.13 -6.19 -12.22
CA ASP A 360 14.29 -7.12 -13.31
C ASP A 360 12.89 -7.52 -13.74
N CYS A 361 12.58 -7.21 -15.00
CA CYS A 361 11.46 -7.79 -15.71
C CYS A 361 11.40 -9.35 -15.63
N LYS A 362 12.37 -10.04 -15.00
CA LYS A 362 12.77 -11.44 -15.22
C LYS A 362 12.19 -12.51 -14.29
N HIS A 363 11.44 -12.19 -13.24
CA HIS A 363 11.04 -13.23 -12.28
C HIS A 363 9.81 -14.05 -12.73
N LYS A 364 10.05 -15.14 -13.47
CA LYS A 364 9.13 -16.30 -13.54
C LYS A 364 9.41 -17.25 -12.35
N LEU A 365 8.34 -17.76 -11.75
CA LEU A 365 8.22 -18.25 -10.37
C LEU A 365 8.97 -19.53 -9.94
N GLU A 366 10.12 -19.90 -10.51
CA GLU A 366 10.79 -21.15 -10.13
C GLU A 366 12.30 -21.08 -9.76
N PRO A 367 12.80 -22.02 -8.93
CA PRO A 367 14.13 -21.93 -8.29
C PRO A 367 15.33 -22.26 -9.21
N ASN A 368 15.08 -22.76 -10.42
CA ASN A 368 16.05 -23.04 -11.49
C ASN A 368 15.27 -23.75 -12.61
N PRO A 369 15.38 -23.30 -13.87
CA PRO A 369 16.55 -23.67 -14.65
C PRO A 369 17.16 -22.42 -15.33
N PRO A 370 18.18 -22.54 -16.21
CA PRO A 370 19.02 -21.40 -16.62
C PRO A 370 18.14 -20.32 -17.19
N ASP A 371 18.47 -19.07 -16.84
CA ASP A 371 18.05 -17.84 -17.48
C ASP A 371 16.90 -18.08 -18.46
N PRO A 372 15.62 -18.08 -18.01
CA PRO A 372 14.54 -18.14 -18.98
C PRO A 372 14.82 -17.04 -19.98
N ASP A 373 14.89 -17.42 -21.25
CA ASP A 373 14.99 -16.47 -22.36
C ASP A 373 13.99 -15.38 -22.02
N VAL A 374 14.59 -14.20 -21.96
CA VAL A 374 14.12 -12.95 -21.41
C VAL A 374 12.58 -12.81 -21.53
N PRO A 375 11.84 -12.33 -20.50
CA PRO A 375 10.39 -12.10 -20.54
C PRO A 375 9.92 -11.46 -21.85
N ASP A 376 8.64 -11.47 -22.18
CA ASP A 376 8.17 -10.68 -23.34
C ASP A 376 8.20 -9.18 -22.98
N TYR A 377 9.40 -8.56 -23.03
CA TYR A 377 9.57 -7.11 -23.11
C TYR A 377 9.45 -6.74 -24.59
N ASP A 378 8.59 -5.78 -24.90
CA ASP A 378 8.67 -5.11 -26.19
C ASP A 378 9.97 -4.27 -26.17
N LEU A 379 11.02 -4.75 -26.84
CA LEU A 379 12.19 -3.94 -27.14
C LEU A 379 11.74 -2.80 -28.02
N LEU A 380 11.55 -1.65 -27.38
CA LEU A 380 11.30 -0.38 -28.01
C LEU A 380 12.48 -0.03 -28.92
N ASN A 381 12.43 -0.48 -30.17
CA ASN A 381 13.34 -0.04 -31.23
C ASN A 381 13.10 1.43 -31.61
N GLU A 382 12.12 2.10 -30.99
CA GLU A 382 11.87 3.54 -31.11
C GLU A 382 11.62 4.17 -29.72
N LYS A 383 12.41 5.21 -29.40
CA LYS A 383 12.42 5.95 -28.13
C LYS A 383 11.01 6.40 -27.73
N LEU A 384 10.48 5.90 -26.61
CA LEU A 384 9.34 6.52 -25.93
C LEU A 384 9.80 7.84 -25.32
N GLU A 385 9.61 8.97 -26.01
CA GLU A 385 9.94 10.26 -25.42
C GLU A 385 8.79 10.76 -24.53
N PHE A 386 8.97 10.63 -23.21
CA PHE A 386 8.13 11.32 -22.23
C PHE A 386 8.54 12.80 -22.20
N ARG A 387 7.71 13.69 -22.78
CA ARG A 387 8.03 15.13 -22.87
C ARG A 387 6.83 16.00 -22.51
N GLY A 388 6.99 16.74 -21.41
CA GLY A 388 6.09 17.81 -21.02
C GLY A 388 4.68 17.35 -20.67
N THR A 389 3.71 18.26 -20.76
CA THR A 389 2.34 18.05 -20.28
C THR A 389 1.49 17.14 -21.18
N ARG A 390 2.11 16.23 -21.94
CA ARG A 390 1.38 15.23 -22.70
C ARG A 390 0.78 14.22 -21.72
N ILE A 391 -0.48 13.88 -21.97
CA ILE A 391 -1.21 12.86 -21.24
C ILE A 391 -1.04 11.52 -21.97
N TYR A 392 -0.75 10.48 -21.19
CA TYR A 392 -0.57 9.10 -21.65
C TYR A 392 -1.63 8.21 -20.98
N PRO A 393 -2.68 7.81 -21.71
CA PRO A 393 -3.65 6.83 -21.23
C PRO A 393 -3.03 5.44 -21.09
N VAL A 394 -3.33 4.74 -20.00
CA VAL A 394 -2.88 3.37 -19.74
C VAL A 394 -4.07 2.53 -19.32
N ARG A 395 -4.19 1.35 -19.92
CA ARG A 395 -5.16 0.32 -19.55
C ARG A 395 -4.42 -0.94 -19.12
N VAL A 396 -4.77 -1.48 -17.95
CA VAL A 396 -4.24 -2.74 -17.42
C VAL A 396 -5.39 -3.70 -17.16
N GLU A 397 -5.26 -4.95 -17.57
CA GLU A 397 -6.18 -6.05 -17.24
C GLU A 397 -5.39 -7.22 -16.67
N ILE A 398 -5.79 -7.68 -15.49
CA ILE A 398 -5.19 -8.80 -14.77
C ILE A 398 -6.27 -9.85 -14.59
N THR A 399 -6.07 -11.04 -15.13
CA THR A 399 -6.98 -12.19 -14.97
C THR A 399 -6.36 -13.23 -14.05
N ARG A 400 -7.22 -13.92 -13.30
CA ARG A 400 -6.90 -15.05 -12.42
C ARG A 400 -7.83 -16.20 -12.75
N ALA A 401 -7.27 -17.40 -12.88
CA ALA A 401 -8.02 -18.64 -12.98
C ALA A 401 -7.49 -19.66 -11.98
N ASP A 402 -8.40 -20.32 -11.27
CA ASP A 402 -8.04 -21.37 -10.32
C ASP A 402 -7.82 -22.69 -11.08
N ARG A 403 -6.75 -23.42 -10.75
CA ARG A 403 -6.46 -24.73 -11.35
C ARG A 403 -6.89 -25.87 -10.45
N ALA A 404 -7.13 -27.03 -11.05
CA ALA A 404 -7.54 -28.23 -10.32
C ALA A 404 -6.48 -28.78 -9.34
N ASP A 405 -5.20 -28.45 -9.56
CA ASP A 405 -4.07 -28.79 -8.68
C ASP A 405 -3.92 -27.81 -7.50
N GLY A 406 -4.70 -26.72 -7.49
CA GLY A 406 -4.67 -25.68 -6.47
C GLY A 406 -3.70 -24.54 -6.77
N ASP A 407 -2.96 -24.60 -7.87
CA ASP A 407 -2.19 -23.46 -8.37
C ASP A 407 -3.13 -22.46 -9.06
N GLY A 408 -2.62 -21.27 -9.39
CA GLY A 408 -3.38 -20.25 -10.11
C GLY A 408 -2.68 -19.78 -11.36
N ASP A 409 -3.43 -19.64 -12.45
CA ASP A 409 -2.97 -19.04 -13.70
C ASP A 409 -3.32 -17.54 -13.70
N TYR A 410 -2.34 -16.69 -13.98
CA TYR A 410 -2.50 -15.24 -14.03
C TYR A 410 -2.03 -14.72 -15.38
N THR A 411 -2.80 -13.82 -15.98
CA THR A 411 -2.41 -13.14 -17.22
C THR A 411 -2.58 -11.65 -17.06
N VAL A 412 -1.56 -10.88 -17.43
CA VAL A 412 -1.56 -9.42 -17.42
C VAL A 412 -1.49 -8.91 -18.85
N HIS A 413 -2.35 -7.95 -19.16
CA HIS A 413 -2.32 -7.17 -20.39
C HIS A 413 -2.19 -5.69 -20.03
N ALA A 414 -1.29 -4.98 -20.70
CA ALA A 414 -1.09 -3.54 -20.54
C ALA A 414 -1.08 -2.86 -21.91
N TRP A 415 -1.98 -1.91 -22.13
CA TRP A 415 -2.03 -1.04 -23.30
C TRP A 415 -1.60 0.36 -22.90
N PHE A 416 -0.62 0.91 -23.61
CA PHE A 416 -0.04 2.21 -23.30
C PHE A 416 -0.27 3.19 -24.45
N ASP A 417 -0.64 4.43 -24.09
CA ASP A 417 -1.02 5.51 -24.99
C ASP A 417 -2.10 5.01 -25.97
N CYS A 418 -3.16 4.44 -25.38
CA CYS A 418 -4.32 3.88 -26.07
C CYS A 418 -5.45 4.88 -26.28
N THR A 419 -6.26 4.65 -27.31
CA THR A 419 -7.46 5.42 -27.61
C THR A 419 -8.71 4.60 -27.30
N ASP A 420 -9.72 5.21 -26.69
CA ASP A 420 -11.02 4.60 -26.37
C ASP A 420 -10.89 3.33 -25.50
N CYS A 421 -9.97 3.35 -24.52
CA CYS A 421 -9.62 2.21 -23.66
C CYS A 421 -10.06 2.38 -22.18
N GLU A 422 -10.85 3.41 -21.89
CA GLU A 422 -11.30 3.81 -20.55
C GLU A 422 -12.51 3.04 -20.03
N ASP A 423 -13.31 2.38 -20.90
CA ASP A 423 -14.47 1.59 -20.49
C ASP A 423 -14.03 0.30 -19.78
N LEU A 424 -14.14 0.27 -18.45
CA LEU A 424 -13.81 -0.90 -17.64
C LEU A 424 -14.90 -1.97 -17.63
N GLY A 425 -16.10 -1.67 -18.15
CA GLY A 425 -17.20 -2.63 -18.25
C GLY A 425 -16.94 -3.77 -19.23
N LYS A 426 -15.99 -3.58 -20.17
CA LYS A 426 -15.60 -4.59 -21.15
C LYS A 426 -14.12 -4.92 -21.04
N SER A 427 -13.78 -6.19 -21.17
CA SER A 427 -12.40 -6.61 -21.35
C SER A 427 -11.93 -6.23 -22.76
N LEU A 428 -10.70 -5.73 -22.87
CA LEU A 428 -10.01 -5.49 -24.13
C LEU A 428 -9.18 -6.69 -24.59
N THR A 429 -8.98 -7.68 -23.72
CA THR A 429 -8.28 -8.93 -24.06
C THR A 429 -8.89 -9.59 -25.29
N GLY A 430 -8.06 -9.86 -26.31
CA GLY A 430 -8.51 -10.44 -27.59
C GLY A 430 -9.22 -9.47 -28.54
N THR A 431 -9.38 -8.20 -28.16
CA THR A 431 -9.94 -7.15 -29.02
C THR A 431 -8.81 -6.31 -29.64
N PRO A 432 -8.89 -5.94 -30.93
CA PRO A 432 -7.95 -4.97 -31.49
C PRO A 432 -8.10 -3.61 -30.80
N VAL A 433 -7.05 -3.16 -30.12
CA VAL A 433 -6.98 -1.84 -29.47
C VAL A 433 -5.97 -1.00 -30.23
N ASN A 434 -6.32 0.25 -30.51
CA ASN A 434 -5.36 1.23 -31.00
C ASN A 434 -4.57 1.76 -29.80
N ALA A 435 -3.35 1.24 -29.62
CA ALA A 435 -2.43 1.65 -28.57
C ALA A 435 -1.07 1.92 -29.20
N ALA A 436 -0.34 2.91 -28.68
CA ALA A 436 1.03 3.12 -29.13
C ALA A 436 1.88 1.89 -28.79
N ARG A 437 1.65 1.28 -27.62
CA ARG A 437 2.34 0.07 -27.17
C ARG A 437 1.40 -0.89 -26.45
N TYR A 438 1.79 -2.16 -26.44
CA TYR A 438 1.06 -3.24 -25.79
C TYR A 438 2.03 -4.28 -25.25
N ALA A 439 1.88 -4.66 -23.99
CA ALA A 439 2.61 -5.75 -23.35
C ALA A 439 1.61 -6.77 -22.79
N ALA A 440 1.97 -8.05 -22.85
CA ALA A 440 1.20 -9.10 -22.19
C ALA A 440 2.11 -10.24 -21.75
N ASP A 441 1.89 -10.78 -20.56
CA ASP A 441 2.59 -11.97 -20.08
C ASP A 441 1.65 -12.78 -19.18
N ALA A 442 2.02 -14.05 -18.96
CA ALA A 442 1.30 -14.93 -18.07
C ALA A 442 2.26 -15.67 -17.14
N VAL A 443 1.79 -15.93 -15.92
CA VAL A 443 2.53 -16.64 -14.89
C VAL A 443 1.62 -17.58 -14.11
N GLN A 444 2.16 -18.72 -13.69
CA GLN A 444 1.48 -19.65 -12.79
C GLN A 444 2.02 -19.46 -11.36
N PHE A 445 1.16 -19.04 -10.43
CA PHE A 445 1.51 -19.01 -9.01
C PHE A 445 1.23 -20.36 -8.36
N PRO A 446 2.23 -20.97 -7.68
CA PRO A 446 1.99 -22.13 -6.83
C PRO A 446 0.94 -21.84 -5.76
N ARG A 447 0.18 -22.87 -5.35
CA ARG A 447 -0.91 -22.78 -4.36
C ARG A 447 -0.61 -21.89 -3.15
N GLN A 448 0.59 -21.99 -2.58
CA GLN A 448 0.99 -21.20 -1.40
C GLN A 448 1.00 -19.67 -1.62
N TRP A 449 1.13 -19.23 -2.87
CA TRP A 449 1.11 -17.82 -3.28
C TRP A 449 -0.23 -17.44 -3.86
N HIS A 450 -0.82 -18.33 -4.66
CA HIS A 450 -2.16 -18.15 -5.20
C HIS A 450 -3.23 -17.97 -4.10
N ASP A 451 -3.14 -18.76 -3.02
CA ASP A 451 -4.03 -18.67 -1.85
C ASP A 451 -3.94 -17.29 -1.14
N ARG A 452 -2.90 -16.49 -1.41
CA ARG A 452 -2.71 -15.14 -0.83
C ARG A 452 -3.21 -14.01 -1.73
N PHE A 453 -3.71 -14.31 -2.92
CA PHE A 453 -4.23 -13.33 -3.89
C PHE A 453 -5.76 -13.33 -3.94
N ASP A 454 -6.44 -14.07 -3.05
CA ASP A 454 -7.86 -13.88 -2.76
C ASP A 454 -8.16 -12.45 -2.25
N SER A 455 -7.18 -11.87 -1.56
CA SER A 455 -7.18 -10.52 -1.03
C SER A 455 -5.98 -9.70 -1.53
N VAL A 456 -6.24 -8.52 -2.09
CA VAL A 456 -5.26 -7.64 -2.73
C VAL A 456 -5.36 -6.19 -2.30
N MET A 457 -4.26 -5.48 -2.38
CA MET A 457 -4.18 -4.03 -2.42
C MET A 457 -3.78 -3.60 -3.83
N PHE A 458 -4.16 -2.40 -4.25
CA PHE A 458 -3.69 -1.80 -5.50
C PHE A 458 -3.37 -0.32 -5.33
N GLY A 459 -2.52 0.18 -6.23
CA GLY A 459 -2.07 1.57 -6.18
C GLY A 459 -0.80 1.77 -7.00
N TRP A 460 -0.02 2.77 -6.63
CA TRP A 460 1.22 3.11 -7.34
C TRP A 460 2.41 3.12 -6.41
N THR A 461 3.56 2.77 -6.99
CA THR A 461 4.86 2.92 -6.34
C THR A 461 5.79 3.70 -7.23
N GLN A 462 6.71 4.43 -6.65
CA GLN A 462 7.73 5.19 -7.35
C GLN A 462 9.07 5.06 -6.63
N GLY A 463 10.13 5.27 -7.39
CA GLY A 463 11.47 5.50 -6.88
C GLY A 463 12.18 6.49 -7.79
N THR A 464 12.82 7.47 -7.17
CA THR A 464 13.61 8.48 -7.85
C THR A 464 15.03 8.43 -7.31
N GLY A 465 15.99 8.36 -8.21
CA GLY A 465 17.41 8.38 -7.95
C GLY A 465 18.00 9.71 -8.38
N HIS A 466 18.82 9.69 -9.43
CA HIS A 466 19.32 10.91 -10.03
C HIS A 466 19.56 10.67 -11.52
N PRO A 467 18.79 11.29 -12.44
CA PRO A 467 17.95 12.50 -12.32
C PRO A 467 16.58 12.35 -11.62
N ALA A 468 15.83 13.45 -11.49
CA ALA A 468 14.51 13.46 -10.82
C ALA A 468 13.34 13.38 -11.81
N GLN A 469 12.20 12.85 -11.35
CA GLN A 469 10.92 12.80 -12.07
C GLN A 469 9.80 13.43 -11.25
N GLU A 470 8.78 13.97 -11.91
CA GLU A 470 7.51 14.37 -11.31
C GLU A 470 6.41 13.89 -12.25
N VAL A 471 5.70 12.86 -11.83
CA VAL A 471 4.62 12.20 -12.59
C VAL A 471 3.31 12.59 -11.94
N ILE A 472 2.35 13.04 -12.74
CA ILE A 472 1.00 13.36 -12.29
C ILE A 472 0.08 12.30 -12.86
N VAL A 473 -0.60 11.56 -11.98
CA VAL A 473 -1.62 10.58 -12.32
C VAL A 473 -3.00 11.19 -12.12
N ASN A 474 -3.88 10.98 -13.10
CA ASN A 474 -5.24 11.51 -13.13
C ASN A 474 -6.20 10.56 -13.87
N ASP A 475 -7.50 10.85 -13.82
CA ASP A 475 -8.60 10.05 -14.42
C ASP A 475 -8.45 8.54 -14.22
N ALA A 476 -8.03 8.12 -13.02
CA ALA A 476 -7.91 6.72 -12.69
C ALA A 476 -9.29 6.08 -12.45
N ARG A 477 -9.45 4.84 -12.89
CA ARG A 477 -10.64 4.02 -12.71
C ARG A 477 -10.22 2.58 -12.49
N PHE A 478 -10.95 1.86 -11.64
CA PHE A 478 -10.68 0.47 -11.32
C PHE A 478 -11.96 -0.32 -11.25
N ARG A 479 -11.89 -1.59 -11.64
CA ARG A 479 -13.03 -2.50 -11.60
C ARG A 479 -12.59 -3.90 -11.27
N PHE A 480 -13.19 -4.45 -10.22
CA PHE A 480 -13.13 -5.87 -9.92
C PHE A 480 -14.30 -6.57 -10.59
N VAL A 481 -14.02 -7.69 -11.25
CA VAL A 481 -15.01 -8.50 -11.95
C VAL A 481 -15.15 -9.81 -11.17
N ASN A 482 -16.28 -9.94 -10.48
CA ASN A 482 -16.64 -11.10 -9.66
C ASN A 482 -17.14 -12.28 -10.51
N THR A 483 -16.42 -12.64 -11.56
CA THR A 483 -16.55 -13.98 -12.12
C THR A 483 -15.87 -14.95 -11.15
N ALA A 484 -16.57 -16.01 -10.74
CA ALA A 484 -15.93 -17.06 -9.96
C ALA A 484 -14.67 -17.53 -10.71
N PRO A 485 -13.52 -17.60 -10.04
CA PRO A 485 -12.26 -18.01 -10.67
C PRO A 485 -12.27 -19.47 -11.14
#